data_AF-A0A1Y1MM53-F1
#
_entry.id   AF-A0A1Y1MM53-F1
#
_cell.length_a   1.000
_cell.length_b   1.000
_cell.length_c   1.000
_cell.angle_alpha   90.00
_cell.angle_beta   90.00
_cell.angle_gamma   90.00
#
_symmetry.space_group_name_H-M   'P 1'
#
loop_
_entity.id
_entity.type
_entity.pdbx_description
1 polymer ?
#
loop_
_entity_poly.entity_id
_entity_poly.type
_entity_poly.pdbx_seq_one_letter_code
_entity_poly.pdbx_strand_id
1 'polypeptide(L)'
;QERILLYLYKLAHDKVGKPGVKIDLSPTTIKTVIDKDNKGQLNDMKQIIIIGKWPVPGQEKPVNINILFQGKPDLASKVNILWNSLSEPSKNLLNINIGSKSPEQQERILLYLYKLAHDKVGKPGVKIDLSPTTIKTVIDKDNKGQLNDMKQIIIIGKWPVPGQEKPVNINILFQGK
;
A
#
# COMPACT_ATOMS: atom_id res chain seq x y z
N GLN A 1 4.00 -15.14 16.84
CA GLN A 1 5.19 -15.00 17.71
C GLN A 1 6.14 -13.90 17.25
N GLU A 2 6.54 -13.84 15.97
CA GLU A 2 7.44 -12.77 15.44
C GLU A 2 6.97 -11.33 15.72
N ARG A 3 5.66 -11.07 15.56
CA ARG A 3 5.08 -9.74 15.82
C ARG A 3 5.24 -9.28 17.28
N ILE A 4 5.15 -10.22 18.21
CA ILE A 4 5.32 -9.96 19.64
C ILE A 4 6.78 -9.56 19.90
N LEU A 5 7.75 -10.30 19.35
CA LEU A 5 9.17 -9.98 19.48
C LEU A 5 9.53 -8.62 18.90
N LEU A 6 9.03 -8.30 17.71
CA LEU A 6 9.23 -6.98 17.10
C LEU A 6 8.60 -5.87 17.95
N TYR A 7 7.39 -6.07 18.49
CA TYR A 7 6.78 -5.05 19.33
C TYR A 7 7.54 -4.86 20.65
N LEU A 8 8.04 -5.93 21.26
CA LEU A 8 8.90 -5.84 22.44
C LEU A 8 10.21 -5.12 22.13
N TYR A 9 10.82 -5.39 20.98
CA TYR A 9 11.97 -4.62 20.49
C TYR A 9 11.61 -3.13 20.34
N LYS A 10 10.47 -2.80 19.74
CA LYS A 10 10.00 -1.40 19.58
C LYS A 10 9.92 -0.68 20.92
N LEU A 11 9.42 -1.34 21.96
CA LEU A 11 9.30 -0.77 23.31
C LEU A 11 10.66 -0.51 23.99
N ALA A 12 11.70 -1.25 23.60
CA ALA A 12 13.01 -1.18 24.24
C ALA A 12 14.13 -0.69 23.30
N HIS A 13 13.79 -0.22 22.09
CA HIS A 13 14.76 0.05 21.02
C HIS A 13 15.84 1.06 21.42
N ASP A 14 15.52 1.98 22.33
CA ASP A 14 16.40 2.99 22.91
C ASP A 14 17.44 2.39 23.88
N LYS A 15 17.20 1.17 24.37
CA LYS A 15 18.07 0.45 25.33
C LYS A 15 18.82 -0.71 24.68
N VAL A 16 18.32 -1.26 23.57
CA VAL A 16 18.97 -2.35 22.84
C VAL A 16 20.36 -1.92 22.34
N GLY A 17 21.36 -2.78 22.55
CA GLY A 17 22.73 -2.58 22.03
C GLY A 17 23.63 -1.65 22.87
N LYS A 18 23.11 -1.06 23.95
CA LYS A 18 23.93 -0.26 24.88
C LYS A 18 24.77 -1.17 25.79
N PRO A 19 26.10 -0.98 25.86
CA PRO A 19 26.96 -1.79 26.74
C PRO A 19 26.51 -1.72 28.20
N GLY A 20 26.42 -2.88 28.86
CA GLY A 20 26.04 -2.98 30.28
C GLY A 20 24.55 -2.77 30.58
N VAL A 21 23.70 -2.44 29.59
CA VAL A 21 22.26 -2.25 29.79
C VAL A 21 21.52 -3.58 29.59
N LYS A 22 20.84 -4.06 30.63
CA LYS A 22 19.89 -5.18 30.54
C LYS A 22 18.49 -4.66 30.24
N ILE A 23 17.81 -5.29 29.29
CA ILE A 23 16.40 -5.02 29.02
C ILE A 23 15.59 -5.92 29.95
N ASP A 24 14.80 -5.31 30.83
CA ASP A 24 13.84 -6.03 31.67
C ASP A 24 12.45 -5.95 31.04
N LEU A 25 11.86 -7.11 30.77
CA LEU A 25 10.51 -7.25 30.24
C LEU A 25 9.65 -7.95 31.30
N SER A 26 8.88 -7.15 32.04
CA SER A 26 8.00 -7.69 33.07
C SER A 26 6.95 -8.66 32.48
N PRO A 27 6.47 -9.65 33.24
CA PRO A 27 5.40 -10.55 32.81
C PRO A 27 4.15 -9.80 32.35
N THR A 28 3.82 -8.67 32.99
CA THR A 28 2.68 -7.81 32.62
C THR A 28 2.87 -7.17 31.25
N THR A 29 4.09 -6.70 30.93
CA THR A 29 4.41 -6.15 29.61
C THR A 29 4.24 -7.22 28.53
N ILE A 30 4.77 -8.41 28.75
CA ILE A 30 4.67 -9.52 27.80
C ILE A 30 3.20 -9.89 27.57
N LYS A 31 2.42 -10.04 28.64
CA LYS A 31 0.98 -10.34 28.56
C LYS A 31 0.22 -9.28 27.76
N THR A 32 0.49 -8.01 28.02
CA THR A 32 -0.15 -6.89 27.30
C THR A 32 0.14 -6.95 25.80
N VAL A 33 1.37 -7.28 25.40
CA VAL A 33 1.73 -7.38 23.98
C VAL A 33 1.05 -8.59 23.32
N ILE A 34 0.95 -9.72 24.02
CA ILE A 34 0.20 -10.89 23.55
C ILE A 34 -1.27 -10.54 23.35
N ASP A 35 -1.89 -9.85 24.30
CA ASP A 35 -3.29 -9.42 24.19
C ASP A 35 -3.51 -8.47 23.00
N LYS A 36 -2.57 -7.56 22.75
CA LYS A 36 -2.59 -6.71 21.55
C LYS A 36 -2.47 -7.53 20.26
N ASP A 37 -1.62 -8.55 20.23
CA ASP A 37 -1.48 -9.42 19.04
C ASP A 37 -2.77 -10.20 18.77
N ASN A 38 -3.36 -10.77 19.82
CA ASN A 38 -4.62 -11.51 19.75
C ASN A 38 -5.79 -10.62 19.28
N LYS A 39 -5.79 -9.34 19.66
CA LYS A 39 -6.76 -8.34 19.19
C LYS A 39 -6.44 -7.78 17.80
N GLY A 40 -5.38 -8.25 17.12
CA GLY A 40 -4.98 -7.77 15.80
C GLY A 40 -4.38 -6.36 15.79
N GLN A 41 -4.00 -5.82 16.95
CA GLN A 41 -3.52 -4.44 17.12
C GLN A 41 -2.03 -4.28 16.81
N LEU A 42 -1.33 -5.34 16.41
CA LEU A 42 0.07 -5.32 15.99
C LEU A 42 0.23 -5.31 14.45
N ASN A 43 -0.70 -4.65 13.74
CA ASN A 43 -0.70 -4.66 12.28
C ASN A 43 0.56 -4.01 11.68
N ASP A 44 1.11 -2.98 12.33
CA ASP A 44 2.38 -2.37 11.93
C ASP A 44 3.56 -3.34 12.02
N MET A 45 3.52 -4.30 12.97
CA MET A 45 4.54 -5.35 13.06
C MET A 45 4.42 -6.34 11.90
N LYS A 46 3.21 -6.63 11.41
CA LYS A 46 3.03 -7.42 10.17
C LYS A 46 3.73 -6.72 9.00
N GLN A 47 3.60 -5.40 8.91
CA GLN A 47 4.26 -4.63 7.85
C GLN A 47 5.78 -4.76 7.93
N ILE A 48 6.38 -4.65 9.12
CA ILE A 48 7.83 -4.78 9.31
C ILE A 48 8.32 -6.16 8.87
N ILE A 49 7.61 -7.23 9.21
CA ILE A 49 7.96 -8.60 8.78
C ILE A 49 7.92 -8.70 7.25
N ILE A 50 6.90 -8.11 6.63
CA ILE A 50 6.64 -8.20 5.20
C ILE A 50 7.61 -7.34 4.37
N ILE A 51 7.88 -6.11 4.82
CA ILE A 51 8.70 -5.11 4.12
C ILE A 51 10.18 -5.25 4.48
N GLY A 52 10.49 -5.79 5.66
CA GLY A 52 11.85 -5.86 6.21
C GLY A 52 12.40 -4.51 6.68
N LYS A 53 11.55 -3.50 6.85
CA LYS A 53 11.95 -2.14 7.27
C LYS A 53 11.08 -1.64 8.41
N TRP A 54 11.72 -0.96 9.35
CA TRP A 54 11.02 -0.21 10.39
C TRP A 54 10.36 1.04 9.78
N PRO A 55 9.09 1.34 10.10
CA PRO A 55 8.50 2.62 9.73
C PRO A 55 9.26 3.73 10.46
N VAL A 56 9.70 4.76 9.72
CA VAL A 56 10.37 5.92 10.30
C VAL A 56 9.29 6.93 10.72
N PRO A 57 9.13 7.21 12.03
CA PRO A 57 8.13 8.17 12.50
C PRO A 57 8.35 9.54 11.86
N GLY A 58 7.30 10.15 11.32
CA GLY A 58 7.36 11.48 10.69
C GLY A 58 7.85 11.52 9.23
N GLN A 59 8.18 10.37 8.62
CA GLN A 59 8.46 10.28 7.18
C GLN A 59 7.27 9.77 6.34
N GLU A 60 6.10 9.60 6.95
CA GLU A 60 4.87 9.29 6.22
C GLU A 60 4.53 10.47 5.32
N LYS A 61 4.89 10.36 4.04
CA LYS A 61 4.39 11.26 3.01
C LYS A 61 2.99 10.76 2.65
N PRO A 62 1.91 11.43 3.05
CA PRO A 62 0.57 10.96 2.71
C PRO A 62 0.41 10.90 1.19
N VAL A 63 -0.24 9.85 0.70
CA VAL A 63 -0.65 9.77 -0.70
C VAL A 63 -1.64 10.91 -0.94
N ASN A 64 -1.26 11.84 -1.81
CA ASN A 64 -2.10 12.97 -2.16
C ASN A 64 -2.83 12.68 -3.47
N ILE A 65 -4.01 12.09 -3.37
CA ILE A 65 -4.86 11.74 -4.52
C ILE A 65 -5.23 12.93 -5.41
N ASN A 66 -5.20 14.17 -4.90
CA ASN A 66 -5.58 15.37 -5.65
C ASN A 66 -4.52 15.82 -6.67
N ILE A 67 -3.26 15.40 -6.49
CA ILE A 67 -2.16 15.74 -7.42
C ILE A 67 -1.84 14.61 -8.39
N LEU A 68 -2.43 13.43 -8.18
CA LEU A 68 -2.28 12.29 -9.09
C LEU A 68 -3.26 12.41 -10.25
N PHE A 69 -2.90 11.87 -11.42
CA PHE A 69 -3.72 11.84 -12.63
C PHE A 69 -4.13 13.22 -13.16
N GLN A 70 -3.26 14.23 -13.03
CA GLN A 70 -3.51 15.54 -13.63
C GLN A 70 -3.76 15.42 -15.15
N GLY A 71 -4.80 16.10 -15.62
CA GLY A 71 -5.28 16.02 -17.00
C GLY A 71 -5.99 14.71 -17.39
N LYS A 72 -6.23 13.79 -16.43
CA LYS A 72 -6.84 12.46 -16.67
C LYS A 72 -8.05 12.24 -15.74
N PRO A 73 -9.15 12.98 -15.92
CA PRO A 73 -10.27 13.02 -14.98
C PRO A 73 -10.96 11.67 -14.76
N ASP A 74 -10.99 10.80 -15.78
CA ASP A 74 -11.57 9.46 -15.65
C ASP A 74 -10.76 8.58 -14.67
N LEU A 75 -9.43 8.55 -14.81
CA LEU A 75 -8.55 7.81 -13.90
C LEU A 75 -8.55 8.40 -12.49
N ALA A 76 -8.54 9.73 -12.37
CA ALA A 76 -8.67 10.43 -11.10
C ALA A 76 -9.97 10.03 -10.39
N SER A 77 -11.09 9.94 -11.12
CA SER A 77 -12.37 9.47 -10.59
C SER A 77 -12.29 8.03 -10.06
N LYS A 78 -11.71 7.10 -10.82
CA LYS A 78 -11.57 5.69 -10.38
C LYS A 78 -10.78 5.58 -9.06
N VAL A 79 -9.67 6.29 -8.97
CA VAL A 79 -8.82 6.27 -7.76
C VAL A 79 -9.48 6.98 -6.59
N ASN A 80 -10.26 8.04 -6.81
CA ASN A 80 -11.06 8.66 -5.76
C ASN A 80 -12.11 7.70 -5.20
N ILE A 81 -12.81 6.95 -6.06
CA ILE A 81 -13.79 5.96 -5.60
C ILE A 81 -13.08 4.84 -4.82
N LEU A 82 -11.93 4.35 -5.29
CA LEU A 82 -11.11 3.42 -4.50
C LEU A 82 -10.78 4.00 -3.13
N TRP A 83 -10.19 5.19 -3.09
CA TRP A 83 -9.72 5.82 -1.87
C TRP A 83 -10.83 6.00 -0.84
N ASN A 84 -12.02 6.43 -1.28
CA ASN A 84 -13.18 6.60 -0.42
C ASN A 84 -13.78 5.27 0.06
N SER A 85 -13.56 4.20 -0.70
CA SER A 85 -13.98 2.84 -0.35
C SER A 85 -13.01 2.14 0.59
N LEU A 86 -11.77 2.63 0.76
CA LEU A 86 -10.79 2.01 1.64
C LEU A 86 -11.13 2.21 3.13
N SER A 87 -10.78 1.20 3.93
CA SER A 87 -10.70 1.31 5.39
C SER A 87 -9.59 2.30 5.79
N GLU A 88 -9.71 2.94 6.95
CA GLU A 88 -8.66 3.84 7.45
C GLU A 88 -7.32 3.10 7.66
N PRO A 89 -7.29 1.88 8.22
CA PRO A 89 -6.05 1.08 8.25
C PRO A 89 -5.43 0.86 6.87
N SER A 90 -6.24 0.68 5.83
CA SER A 90 -5.75 0.49 4.45
C SER A 90 -5.15 1.76 3.86
N LYS A 91 -5.73 2.94 4.15
CA LYS A 91 -5.14 4.22 3.74
C LYS A 91 -3.80 4.46 4.43
N ASN A 92 -3.72 4.17 5.74
CA ASN A 92 -2.47 4.27 6.48
C ASN A 92 -1.39 3.34 5.91
N LEU A 93 -1.77 2.10 5.60
CA LEU A 93 -0.89 1.16 4.91
C LEU A 93 -0.36 1.73 3.58
N LEU A 94 -1.22 2.33 2.76
CA LEU A 94 -0.80 2.95 1.50
C LEU A 94 0.12 4.15 1.72
N ASN A 95 -0.21 5.05 2.65
CA ASN A 95 0.64 6.19 3.00
C ASN A 95 2.06 5.75 3.37
N ILE A 96 2.18 4.71 4.21
CA ILE A 96 3.47 4.16 4.64
C ILE A 96 4.23 3.52 3.46
N ASN A 97 3.53 2.75 2.62
CA ASN A 97 4.19 1.86 1.65
C ASN A 97 4.47 2.52 0.29
N ILE A 98 3.63 3.47 -0.13
CA ILE A 98 3.71 4.06 -1.46
C ILE A 98 3.82 5.59 -1.45
N GLY A 99 3.52 6.24 -0.32
CA GLY A 99 3.49 7.69 -0.23
C GLY A 99 4.81 8.40 -0.54
N SER A 100 5.95 7.72 -0.32
CA SER A 100 7.28 8.22 -0.68
C SER A 100 7.75 7.84 -2.10
N LYS A 101 6.97 7.06 -2.85
CA LYS A 101 7.28 6.68 -4.24
C LYS A 101 7.01 7.83 -5.19
N SER A 102 7.53 7.75 -6.42
CA SER A 102 7.23 8.76 -7.45
C SER A 102 5.73 8.80 -7.77
N PRO A 103 5.17 9.95 -8.20
CA PRO A 103 3.76 10.03 -8.59
C PRO A 103 3.35 8.93 -9.58
N GLU A 104 4.17 8.63 -10.58
CA GLU A 104 3.88 7.62 -11.59
C GLU A 104 3.82 6.21 -11.00
N GLN A 105 4.65 5.90 -9.98
CA GLN A 105 4.56 4.63 -9.26
C GLN A 105 3.29 4.55 -8.43
N GLN A 106 2.95 5.63 -7.73
CA GLN A 106 1.72 5.71 -6.93
C GLN A 106 0.50 5.49 -7.83
N GLU A 107 0.44 6.17 -8.98
CA GLU A 107 -0.63 6.04 -9.96
C GLU A 107 -0.82 4.60 -10.43
N ARG A 108 0.26 3.92 -10.84
CA ARG A 108 0.18 2.51 -11.31
C ARG A 108 -0.29 1.56 -10.23
N ILE A 109 0.24 1.72 -9.01
CA ILE A 109 -0.14 0.87 -7.88
C ILE A 109 -1.63 1.09 -7.52
N LEU A 110 -2.08 2.34 -7.44
CA LEU A 110 -3.46 2.68 -7.12
C LEU A 110 -4.45 2.19 -8.18
N LEU A 111 -4.14 2.33 -9.47
CA LEU A 111 -4.99 1.79 -10.54
C LEU A 111 -5.04 0.26 -10.51
N TYR A 112 -3.92 -0.41 -10.22
CA TYR A 112 -3.94 -1.86 -10.10
C TYR A 112 -4.75 -2.33 -8.89
N LEU A 113 -4.66 -1.63 -7.76
CA LEU A 113 -5.51 -1.90 -6.60
C LEU A 113 -7.00 -1.66 -6.91
N TYR A 114 -7.32 -0.63 -7.69
CA TYR A 114 -8.69 -0.41 -8.18
C TYR A 114 -9.15 -1.59 -9.04
N LYS A 115 -8.33 -2.08 -9.97
CA LYS A 115 -8.61 -3.28 -10.79
C LYS A 115 -8.93 -4.50 -9.92
N LEU A 116 -8.10 -4.77 -8.91
CA LEU A 116 -8.28 -5.91 -8.01
C LEU A 116 -9.56 -5.81 -7.18
N ALA A 117 -9.99 -4.59 -6.84
CA ALA A 117 -11.14 -4.34 -5.99
C ALA A 117 -12.38 -3.86 -6.76
N HIS A 118 -12.39 -3.89 -8.09
CA HIS A 118 -13.40 -3.23 -8.91
C HIS A 118 -14.84 -3.67 -8.56
N ASP A 119 -15.04 -4.94 -8.22
CA ASP A 119 -16.34 -5.50 -7.79
C ASP A 119 -16.83 -5.01 -6.43
N LYS A 120 -15.97 -4.35 -5.65
CA LYS A 120 -16.26 -3.90 -4.27
C LYS A 120 -16.23 -2.38 -4.14
N VAL A 121 -15.50 -1.70 -5.01
CA VAL A 121 -15.32 -0.25 -4.97
C VAL A 121 -16.65 0.48 -5.22
N GLY A 122 -16.95 1.49 -4.41
CA GLY A 122 -18.13 2.34 -4.55
C GLY A 122 -19.43 1.72 -4.03
N LYS A 123 -19.42 0.49 -3.50
CA LYS A 123 -20.61 -0.13 -2.92
C LYS A 123 -20.98 0.56 -1.59
N PRO A 124 -22.23 1.02 -1.41
CA PRO A 124 -22.66 1.64 -0.15
C PRO A 124 -22.42 0.71 1.04
N GLY A 125 -21.87 1.26 2.13
CA GLY A 125 -21.61 0.52 3.37
C GLY A 125 -20.44 -0.47 3.32
N VAL A 126 -19.79 -0.68 2.17
CA VAL A 126 -18.65 -1.60 2.04
C VAL A 126 -17.35 -0.83 2.18
N LYS A 127 -16.50 -1.27 3.12
CA LYS A 127 -15.11 -0.83 3.21
C LYS A 127 -14.17 -1.93 2.73
N ILE A 128 -13.21 -1.54 1.91
CA ILE A 128 -12.17 -2.42 1.38
C ILE A 128 -11.02 -2.42 2.36
N ASP A 129 -10.69 -3.60 2.86
CA ASP A 129 -9.52 -3.81 3.70
C ASP A 129 -8.40 -4.44 2.86
N LEU A 130 -7.29 -3.73 2.70
CA LEU A 130 -6.11 -4.18 2.00
C LEU A 130 -5.15 -4.82 3.00
N SER A 131 -4.81 -6.09 2.77
CA SER A 131 -3.78 -6.72 3.58
C SER A 131 -2.40 -6.14 3.23
N PRO A 132 -1.46 -6.10 4.20
CA PRO A 132 -0.07 -5.73 3.92
C PRO A 132 0.55 -6.57 2.79
N THR A 133 0.21 -7.87 2.71
CA THR A 133 0.67 -8.78 1.67
C THR A 133 0.16 -8.39 0.28
N THR A 134 -1.11 -7.97 0.18
CA THR A 134 -1.68 -7.47 -1.07
C THR A 134 -0.91 -6.26 -1.55
N ILE A 135 -0.68 -5.27 -0.68
CA ILE A 135 0.04 -4.04 -1.03
C ILE A 135 1.47 -4.36 -1.46
N LYS A 136 2.20 -5.19 -0.69
CA LYS A 136 3.55 -5.63 -1.06
C LYS A 136 3.56 -6.32 -2.43
N THR A 137 2.62 -7.23 -2.68
CA THR A 137 2.55 -7.96 -3.95
C THR A 137 2.37 -7.01 -5.13
N VAL A 138 1.53 -5.98 -5.00
CA VAL A 138 1.34 -4.98 -6.06
C VAL A 138 2.59 -4.12 -6.25
N ILE A 139 3.26 -3.73 -5.16
CA ILE A 139 4.54 -3.01 -5.24
C ILE A 139 5.62 -3.85 -5.93
N ASP A 140 5.73 -5.13 -5.58
CA ASP A 140 6.68 -6.05 -6.20
C ASP A 140 6.39 -6.24 -7.69
N LYS A 141 5.11 -6.28 -8.08
CA LYS A 141 4.70 -6.27 -9.49
C LYS A 141 5.13 -4.99 -10.21
N ASP A 142 4.95 -3.81 -9.60
CA ASP A 142 5.40 -2.54 -10.20
C ASP A 142 6.92 -2.52 -10.39
N ASN A 143 7.67 -2.90 -9.35
CA ASN A 143 9.13 -2.93 -9.37
C ASN A 143 9.67 -3.90 -10.42
N LYS A 144 8.98 -5.03 -10.65
CA LYS A 144 9.31 -6.00 -11.71
C LYS A 144 8.82 -5.59 -13.11
N GLY A 145 8.22 -4.41 -13.25
CA GLY A 145 7.68 -3.92 -14.53
C GLY A 145 6.40 -4.64 -14.99
N GLN A 146 5.75 -5.40 -14.12
CA GLN A 146 4.59 -6.24 -14.45
C GLN A 146 3.25 -5.46 -14.46
N LEU A 147 3.27 -4.16 -14.18
CA LEU A 147 2.10 -3.27 -14.28
C LEU A 147 2.09 -2.47 -15.60
N ASN A 148 2.52 -3.11 -16.70
CA ASN A 148 2.58 -2.44 -18.01
C ASN A 148 1.20 -2.08 -18.55
N ASP A 149 0.17 -2.87 -18.25
CA ASP A 149 -1.22 -2.54 -18.56
C ASP A 149 -1.63 -1.20 -17.91
N MET A 150 -1.27 -0.98 -16.64
CA MET A 150 -1.53 0.29 -15.95
C MET A 150 -0.74 1.44 -16.58
N LYS A 151 0.50 1.22 -17.03
CA LYS A 151 1.27 2.24 -17.77
C LYS A 151 0.52 2.70 -19.02
N GLN A 152 0.02 1.75 -19.81
CA GLN A 152 -0.72 2.06 -21.04
C GLN A 152 -2.03 2.80 -20.74
N ILE A 153 -2.78 2.36 -19.73
CA ILE A 153 -4.01 3.03 -19.28
C ILE A 153 -3.73 4.49 -18.87
N ILE A 154 -2.64 4.73 -18.14
CA ILE A 154 -2.22 6.09 -17.74
C ILE A 154 -1.88 6.94 -18.96
N ILE A 155 -1.13 6.40 -19.93
CA ILE A 155 -0.78 7.11 -21.17
C ILE A 155 -2.04 7.50 -21.95
N ILE A 156 -3.00 6.57 -22.08
CA ILE A 156 -4.28 6.79 -22.75
C ILE A 156 -5.16 7.78 -21.96
N GLY A 157 -5.04 7.80 -20.63
CA GLY A 157 -5.82 8.67 -19.74
C GLY A 157 -7.26 8.23 -19.53
N LYS A 158 -7.62 7.01 -19.95
CA LYS A 158 -8.97 6.45 -19.82
C LYS A 158 -8.94 5.01 -19.35
N TRP A 159 -9.85 4.68 -18.44
CA TRP A 159 -10.07 3.33 -17.97
C TRP A 159 -10.70 2.48 -19.09
N PRO A 160 -10.25 1.24 -19.32
CA PRO A 160 -10.81 0.39 -20.35
C PRO A 160 -12.28 0.08 -20.04
N VAL A 161 -13.13 0.18 -21.07
CA VAL A 161 -14.53 -0.22 -20.97
C VAL A 161 -14.61 -1.75 -21.10
N PRO A 162 -15.28 -2.46 -20.18
CA PRO A 162 -15.48 -3.89 -20.29
C PRO A 162 -16.10 -4.24 -21.66
N GLY A 163 -15.48 -5.15 -22.41
CA GLY A 163 -15.95 -5.55 -23.75
C GLY A 163 -15.42 -4.72 -24.93
N GLN A 164 -14.57 -3.71 -24.70
CA GLN A 164 -13.84 -2.98 -25.76
C GLN A 164 -12.32 -3.19 -25.69
N GLU A 165 -11.87 -4.37 -25.26
CA GLU A 165 -10.47 -4.78 -25.40
C GLU A 165 -10.14 -4.98 -26.88
N LYS A 166 -9.96 -3.88 -27.63
CA LYS A 166 -9.24 -3.97 -28.89
C LYS A 166 -7.81 -4.41 -28.54
N PRO A 167 -7.25 -5.42 -29.21
CA PRO A 167 -5.84 -5.72 -29.05
C PRO A 167 -5.07 -4.44 -29.34
N VAL A 168 -4.31 -3.97 -28.35
CA VAL A 168 -3.40 -2.83 -28.55
C VAL A 168 -2.44 -3.24 -29.65
N ASN A 169 -2.65 -2.69 -30.85
CA ASN A 169 -1.79 -2.95 -31.98
C ASN A 169 -0.49 -2.17 -31.73
N ILE A 170 0.50 -2.90 -31.21
CA ILE A 170 1.81 -2.38 -30.78
C ILE A 170 2.56 -1.73 -31.96
N ASN A 171 2.14 -1.97 -33.21
CA ASN A 171 2.71 -1.36 -34.41
C ASN A 171 2.37 0.12 -34.61
N ILE A 172 1.41 0.70 -33.87
CA ILE A 172 1.02 2.11 -34.06
C ILE A 172 1.90 3.07 -33.23
N LEU A 173 2.63 2.57 -32.22
CA LEU A 173 3.47 3.41 -31.35
C LEU A 173 4.92 3.57 -31.84
N PHE A 174 5.31 2.87 -32.92
CA PHE A 174 6.67 2.94 -33.50
C PHE A 174 6.69 3.38 -34.97
N GLN A 175 5.60 3.95 -35.49
CA GLN A 175 5.61 4.56 -36.81
C GLN A 175 5.57 6.09 -36.71
N GLY A 176 6.76 6.70 -36.81
CA GLY A 176 7.03 8.14 -36.92
C GLY A 176 7.57 8.75 -35.63
N LYS A 177 8.81 9.25 -35.54
CA LYS A 177 9.84 9.63 -36.53
C LYS A 177 11.22 9.25 -35.99
#